data_AF-A0A064CQK9-F1
#
_entry.id   AF-A0A064CQK9-F1
#
_cell.length_a   1.000
_cell.length_b   1.000
_cell.length_c   1.000
_cell.angle_alpha   90.00
_cell.angle_beta   90.00
_cell.angle_gamma   90.00
#
_symmetry.space_group_name_H-M   'P 1'
#
loop_
_entity.id
_entity.type
_entity.pdbx_description
1 polymer ?
#
loop_
_entity_poly.entity_id
_entity_poly.type
_entity_poly.pdbx_seq_one_letter_code
_entity_poly.pdbx_strand_id
1 'polypeptide(L)'
;MTVYEVLTVALIVVLGTAATAAIYLGLLNWIGAAYVVRCAGCRHLTVSSDRRQPETCPHCRHPVLMHPVHAAHHPRQFADVRVAGDALKY
;
A
#
# COMPACT_ATOMS: atom_id res chain seq x y z
N MET A 1 -11.37 -37.83 -1.39
CA MET A 1 -12.02 -37.17 -0.23
C MET A 1 -11.07 -36.22 0.49
N THR A 2 -9.82 -36.63 0.78
CA THR A 2 -8.80 -35.80 1.45
C THR A 2 -8.45 -34.49 0.73
N VAL A 3 -8.41 -34.49 -0.61
CA VAL A 3 -8.07 -33.28 -1.40
C VAL A 3 -9.09 -32.15 -1.19
N TYR A 4 -10.38 -32.47 -1.20
CA TYR A 4 -11.44 -31.48 -0.98
C TYR A 4 -11.40 -30.96 0.45
N GLU A 5 -11.17 -31.84 1.43
CA GLU A 5 -11.04 -31.47 2.83
C GLU A 5 -9.88 -30.50 3.06
N VAL A 6 -8.69 -30.80 2.52
CA VAL A 6 -7.52 -29.91 2.60
C VAL A 6 -7.79 -28.57 1.93
N LEU A 7 -8.44 -28.57 0.75
CA LEU A 7 -8.77 -27.32 0.05
C LEU A 7 -9.79 -26.47 0.83
N THR A 8 -10.80 -27.11 1.45
CA THR A 8 -11.76 -26.41 2.32
C THR A 8 -11.08 -25.81 3.53
N VAL A 9 -10.19 -26.55 4.21
CA VAL A 9 -9.43 -26.02 5.36
C VAL A 9 -8.56 -24.84 4.93
N ALA A 10 -7.83 -24.97 3.80
CA ALA A 10 -7.02 -23.88 3.28
C ALA A 10 -7.87 -22.63 2.97
N LEU A 11 -9.03 -22.81 2.36
CA LEU A 11 -9.95 -21.73 2.03
C LEU A 11 -10.49 -21.04 3.29
N ILE A 12 -10.87 -21.81 4.32
CA ILE A 12 -11.31 -21.26 5.62
C ILE A 12 -10.19 -20.42 6.26
N VAL A 13 -8.95 -20.92 6.25
CA VAL A 13 -7.80 -20.18 6.82
C VAL A 13 -7.55 -18.88 6.05
N VAL A 14 -7.57 -18.92 4.71
CA VAL A 14 -7.39 -17.73 3.88
C VAL A 14 -8.49 -16.70 4.15
N LEU A 15 -9.76 -17.13 4.20
CA LEU A 15 -10.88 -16.24 4.50
C LEU A 15 -10.82 -15.67 5.92
N GLY A 16 -10.52 -16.52 6.91
CA GLY A 16 -10.39 -16.11 8.31
C GLY A 16 -9.29 -15.06 8.48
N THR A 17 -8.10 -15.32 7.94
CA THR A 17 -6.98 -14.36 8.00
C THR A 17 -7.29 -13.05 7.28
N ALA A 18 -7.90 -13.10 6.10
CA ALA A 18 -8.30 -11.91 5.35
C ALA A 18 -9.36 -11.09 6.13
N ALA A 19 -10.35 -11.74 6.72
CA ALA A 19 -11.37 -11.09 7.53
C ALA A 19 -10.78 -10.44 8.77
N THR A 20 -9.89 -11.14 9.48
CA THR A 20 -9.19 -10.59 10.65
C THR A 20 -8.35 -9.37 10.28
N ALA A 21 -7.60 -9.42 9.17
CA ALA A 21 -6.83 -8.28 8.69
C ALA A 21 -7.73 -7.07 8.35
N ALA A 22 -8.86 -7.30 7.68
CA ALA A 22 -9.83 -6.26 7.36
C ALA A 22 -10.43 -5.62 8.63
N ILE A 23 -10.73 -6.43 9.66
CA ILE A 23 -11.20 -5.94 10.96
C ILE A 23 -10.15 -5.02 11.58
N TYR A 24 -8.89 -5.44 11.68
CA TYR A 24 -7.83 -4.60 12.24
C TYR A 24 -7.63 -3.30 11.46
N LEU A 25 -7.67 -3.35 10.13
CA LEU A 25 -7.62 -2.14 9.29
C LEU A 25 -8.81 -1.21 9.56
N GLY A 26 -10.01 -1.77 9.73
CA GLY A 26 -11.20 -1.02 10.12
C GLY A 26 -11.03 -0.33 11.48
N LEU A 27 -10.50 -1.05 12.49
CA LEU A 27 -10.21 -0.48 13.81
C LEU A 27 -9.16 0.63 13.74
N LEU A 28 -8.07 0.42 13.00
CA LEU A 28 -7.03 1.43 12.79
C LEU A 28 -7.58 2.67 12.11
N ASN A 29 -8.47 2.51 11.13
CA ASN A 29 -9.18 3.62 10.50
C ASN A 29 -10.13 4.34 11.47
N TRP A 30 -10.78 3.59 12.37
CA TRP A 30 -11.71 4.14 13.35
C TRP A 30 -11.01 5.00 14.41
N ILE A 31 -9.83 4.59 14.86
CA ILE A 31 -8.98 5.35 15.81
C ILE A 31 -8.18 6.45 15.08
N GLY A 32 -8.28 6.52 13.75
CA GLY A 32 -7.62 7.52 12.91
C GLY A 32 -6.12 7.31 12.71
N ALA A 33 -5.65 6.08 12.91
CA ALA A 33 -4.24 5.71 12.77
C ALA A 33 -3.88 5.28 11.33
N ALA A 34 -4.83 4.73 10.57
CA ALA A 34 -4.58 4.28 9.21
C ALA A 34 -5.82 4.42 8.30
N TYR A 35 -5.68 5.19 7.23
CA TYR A 35 -6.70 5.44 6.23
C TYR A 35 -6.27 4.83 4.89
N VAL A 36 -7.19 4.13 4.23
CA VAL A 36 -7.01 3.68 2.84
C VAL A 36 -7.40 4.83 1.92
N VAL A 37 -6.41 5.47 1.31
CA VAL A 37 -6.56 6.67 0.47
C VAL A 37 -5.96 6.43 -0.91
N ARG A 38 -6.40 7.20 -1.91
CA ARG A 38 -5.76 7.19 -3.24
C ARG A 38 -4.62 8.19 -3.25
N CYS A 39 -3.45 7.84 -3.76
CA CYS A 39 -2.40 8.85 -3.96
C CYS A 39 -2.77 9.82 -5.10
N ALA A 40 -2.46 11.11 -4.96
CA ALA A 40 -2.71 12.09 -6.02
C ALA A 40 -1.78 11.89 -7.24
N GLY A 41 -0.54 11.44 -7.02
CA GLY A 41 0.46 11.24 -8.08
C GLY A 41 0.22 10.01 -8.95
N CYS A 42 -0.03 8.83 -8.34
CA CYS A 42 -0.19 7.58 -9.09
C CYS A 42 -1.62 7.01 -9.12
N ARG A 43 -2.57 7.61 -8.38
CA ARG A 43 -3.96 7.12 -8.21
C ARG A 43 -4.11 5.72 -7.64
N HIS A 44 -3.03 5.08 -7.18
CA HIS A 44 -3.07 3.79 -6.51
C HIS A 44 -3.61 3.93 -5.08
N LEU A 45 -4.24 2.86 -4.61
CA LEU A 45 -4.66 2.73 -3.23
C LEU A 45 -3.42 2.56 -2.34
N THR A 46 -3.31 3.36 -1.29
CA THR A 46 -2.25 3.29 -0.29
C THR A 46 -2.85 3.46 1.10
N VAL A 47 -2.14 2.97 2.11
CA VAL A 47 -2.46 3.26 3.51
C VAL A 47 -1.68 4.51 3.93
N SER A 48 -2.34 5.45 4.61
CA SER A 48 -1.78 6.71 5.11
C SER A 48 -2.27 6.97 6.53
N SER A 49 -1.45 7.57 7.39
CA SER A 49 -1.88 7.99 8.73
C SER A 49 -2.72 9.27 8.72
N ASP A 50 -2.78 9.99 7.59
CA ASP A 50 -3.64 11.14 7.37
C ASP A 50 -4.72 10.79 6.33
N ARG A 51 -5.92 11.32 6.54
CA ARG A 51 -7.08 11.19 5.66
C ARG A 51 -6.96 12.04 4.40
N ARG A 52 -6.06 13.03 4.39
CA ARG A 52 -5.73 13.82 3.20
C ARG A 52 -5.11 12.94 2.13
N GLN A 53 -5.33 13.34 0.88
CA GLN A 53 -4.75 12.66 -0.27
C GLN A 53 -3.22 12.87 -0.26
N PRO A 54 -2.40 11.83 -0.04
CA PRO A 54 -0.97 12.01 -0.03
C PRO A 54 -0.50 12.32 -1.45
N GLU A 55 0.30 13.38 -1.58
CA GLU A 55 0.85 13.80 -2.87
C GLU A 55 1.80 12.73 -3.43
N THR A 56 2.51 12.03 -2.52
CA THR A 56 3.45 10.96 -2.85
C THR A 56 3.24 9.75 -1.93
N CYS A 57 3.15 8.54 -2.49
CA CYS A 57 3.04 7.28 -1.73
C CYS A 57 4.35 6.49 -1.79
N PRO A 58 4.55 5.44 -0.97
CA PRO A 58 5.77 4.62 -1.00
C PRO A 58 6.08 4.05 -2.39
N HIS A 59 5.02 3.77 -3.17
CA HIS A 59 5.10 3.32 -4.55
C HIS A 59 5.62 4.39 -5.51
N CYS A 60 5.30 5.67 -5.25
CA CYS A 60 5.86 6.83 -5.95
C CYS A 60 7.28 7.17 -5.47
N ARG A 61 7.61 6.91 -4.20
CA ARG A 61 8.95 7.15 -3.62
C ARG A 61 9.99 6.15 -4.12
N HIS A 62 9.58 4.94 -4.49
CA HIS A 62 10.47 3.89 -5.01
C HIS A 62 10.11 3.46 -6.44
N PRO A 63 10.18 4.38 -7.41
CA PRO A 63 9.84 4.09 -8.80
C PRO A 63 10.84 3.11 -9.44
N VAL A 64 12.08 3.06 -8.95
CA VAL A 64 13.11 2.13 -9.44
C VAL A 64 12.77 0.67 -9.11
N LEU A 65 12.15 0.40 -7.96
CA LEU A 65 11.71 -0.96 -7.58
C LEU A 65 10.44 -1.37 -8.34
N MET A 66 9.54 -0.42 -8.54
CA MET A 66 8.18 -0.69 -9.02
C MET A 66 8.05 -0.58 -10.56
N HIS A 67 8.86 0.28 -11.18
CA HIS A 67 8.90 0.51 -12.62
C HIS A 67 10.33 0.86 -13.09
N PRO A 68 11.26 -0.12 -13.10
CA PRO A 68 12.66 0.11 -13.44
C PRO A 68 12.85 0.69 -14.86
N VAL A 69 12.04 0.24 -15.83
CA VAL A 69 12.12 0.72 -17.22
C VAL A 69 11.63 2.18 -17.34
N HIS A 70 10.60 2.56 -16.59
CA HIS A 70 10.08 3.92 -16.65
C HIS A 70 10.98 4.90 -15.88
N ALA A 71 11.58 4.46 -14.77
CA ALA A 71 12.60 5.17 -14.01
C ALA A 71 13.85 5.49 -14.85
N ALA A 72 14.30 4.54 -15.68
CA ALA A 72 15.44 4.75 -16.57
C ALA A 72 15.16 5.78 -17.67
N HIS A 73 13.92 5.85 -18.18
CA HIS A 73 13.56 6.76 -19.27
C HIS A 73 13.17 8.18 -18.81
N HIS A 74 12.74 8.39 -17.57
CA HIS A 74 12.31 9.71 -17.07
C HIS A 74 12.98 10.12 -15.73
N PRO A 75 14.32 10.17 -15.64
CA PRO A 75 15.03 10.41 -14.39
C PRO A 75 14.73 11.78 -13.74
N ARG A 76 14.40 12.80 -14.54
CA ARG A 76 14.13 14.16 -14.03
C ARG A 76 12.76 14.33 -13.37
N GLN A 77 11.77 13.51 -13.71
CA GLN A 77 10.45 13.56 -13.07
C GLN A 77 10.47 12.98 -11.65
N PHE A 78 11.40 12.06 -11.36
CA PHE A 78 11.55 11.44 -10.04
C PHE A 78 12.40 12.27 -9.07
N ALA A 79 13.27 13.14 -9.59
CA ALA A 79 14.05 14.08 -8.78
C ALA A 79 13.19 15.14 -8.07
N ASP A 80 11.97 15.39 -8.56
CA ASP A 80 11.04 16.39 -8.02
C ASP A 80 9.91 15.77 -7.17
N VAL A 81 9.96 14.45 -6.92
CA VAL A 81 9.07 13.77 -5.96
C VAL A 81 9.54 14.15 -4.56
N ARG A 82 9.23 15.39 -4.14
CA ARG A 82 9.51 15.86 -2.79
C ARG A 82 8.72 15.01 -1.83
N VAL A 83 9.47 14.25 -1.04
CA VAL A 83 8.92 13.49 0.05
C VAL A 83 8.57 14.46 1.17
N ALA A 84 7.29 14.83 1.26
CA ALA A 84 6.79 15.58 2.41
C ALA A 84 6.98 14.70 3.66
N GLY A 85 7.97 15.07 4.48
CA GLY A 85 8.31 14.37 5.72
C GLY A 85 9.32 13.21 5.59
N ASP A 86 10.28 13.27 4.66
CA ASP A 86 11.39 12.30 4.69
C ASP A 86 12.32 12.61 5.87
N ALA A 87 12.09 11.93 6.99
CA ALA A 87 13.03 11.91 8.10
C ALA A 87 14.25 11.01 7.78
N LEU A 88 14.19 10.23 6.70
CA LEU A 88 15.29 9.41 6.22
C LEU A 88 16.07 10.20 5.16
N LYS A 89 16.94 11.07 5.64
CA LYS A 89 18.02 11.65 4.85
C LYS A 89 18.91 10.51 4.32
N TYR A 90 18.92 10.31 3.01
CA TYR A 90 20.05 9.73 2.30
C TYR A 90 20.63 10.80 1.39
#